data_AF-A0A2V7KRA1-F1
#
_entry.id   AF-A0A2V7KRA1-F1
#
_cell.length_a   1.000
_cell.length_b   1.000
_cell.length_c   1.000
_cell.angle_alpha   90.00
_cell.angle_beta   90.00
_cell.angle_gamma   90.00
#
_symmetry.space_group_name_H-M   'P 1'
#
loop_
_entity.id
_entity.type
_entity.pdbx_description
1 polymer ?
#
loop_
_entity_poly.entity_id
_entity_poly.type
_entity_poly.pdbx_seq_one_letter_code
_entity_poly.pdbx_strand_id
1 'polypeptide(L)' 'RSRRIYGLVYPRDRPMTRVVIRIQNFFRRLFRNPFRSFVHSVAAIDSLVGSLGFNLRARNRTFVWEVSVWERSIG' A
#
# COMPACT_ATOMS: atom_id res chain seq x y z
N ARG A 1 -13.50 -19.51 0.81
CA ARG A 1 -14.30 -18.56 0.01
C ARG A 1 -13.65 -17.16 -0.14
N SER A 2 -12.51 -16.87 0.51
CA SER A 2 -11.84 -15.54 0.51
C SER A 2 -10.91 -15.22 -0.68
N ARG A 3 -10.64 -16.17 -1.59
CA ARG A 3 -9.72 -15.98 -2.73
C ARG A 3 -10.22 -15.04 -3.83
N ARG A 4 -11.38 -14.39 -3.65
CA ARG A 4 -12.03 -13.58 -4.68
C ARG A 4 -11.97 -12.08 -4.39
N ILE A 5 -11.82 -11.63 -3.14
CA ILE A 5 -11.83 -10.21 -2.80
C ILE A 5 -10.64 -9.88 -1.89
N TYR A 6 -9.89 -8.83 -2.24
CA TYR A 6 -8.78 -8.29 -1.45
C TYR A 6 -8.99 -6.83 -1.11
N GLY A 7 -8.90 -6.50 0.19
CA GLY A 7 -8.84 -5.13 0.69
C GLY A 7 -7.40 -4.73 0.96
N LEU A 8 -6.95 -3.63 0.37
CA LEU A 8 -5.64 -3.04 0.62
C LEU A 8 -5.83 -1.68 1.28
N VAL A 9 -5.11 -1.46 2.38
CA VAL A 9 -5.07 -0.19 3.10
C VAL A 9 -3.62 0.26 3.13
N TYR A 10 -3.33 1.40 2.52
CA TYR A 10 -1.99 1.96 2.47
C TYR A 10 -2.04 3.48 2.57
N PRO A 11 -0.98 4.12 3.10
CA PRO A 11 -0.89 5.57 3.10
C PRO A 11 -0.82 6.07 1.66
N ARG A 12 -1.33 7.28 1.41
CA ARG A 12 -1.22 7.90 0.09
C ARG A 12 0.24 8.08 -0.29
N ASP A 13 0.56 7.83 -1.55
CA ASP A 13 1.89 8.12 -2.11
C ASP A 13 2.03 9.64 -2.33
N ARG A 14 2.29 10.35 -1.23
CA ARG A 14 2.67 11.76 -1.22
C ARG A 14 4.16 11.85 -0.89
N PRO A 15 4.86 12.87 -1.40
CA PRO A 15 6.26 13.12 -1.02
C PRO A 15 6.43 13.21 0.51
N MET A 16 5.43 13.77 1.21
CA MET A 16 5.39 13.82 2.67
C MET A 16 5.43 12.44 3.33
N THR A 17 4.69 11.45 2.82
CA THR A 17 4.69 10.06 3.34
C THR A 17 6.08 9.45 3.27
N ARG A 18 6.80 9.71 2.17
CA ARG A 18 8.19 9.25 1.99
C ARG A 18 9.14 9.90 2.99
N VAL A 19 8.96 11.20 3.27
CA VAL A 19 9.74 11.94 4.29
C VAL A 19 9.48 11.37 5.68
N VAL A 20 8.22 11.17 6.07
CA VAL A 20 7.86 10.59 7.38
C VAL A 20 8.50 9.23 7.58
N ILE A 21 8.48 8.37 6.56
CA ILE A 21 9.07 7.02 6.65
C ILE A 21 10.60 7.06 6.76
N ARG A 22 11.26 7.99 6.06
CA ARG A 22 12.70 8.23 6.23
C ARG A 22 13.02 8.68 7.66
N ILE A 23 12.25 9.61 8.21
CA ILE A 23 12.41 10.10 9.59
C ILE A 23 12.23 8.94 10.58
N GLN A 24 11.16 8.15 10.43
CA GLN A 24 10.94 6.99 11.29
C GLN A 24 12.08 5.96 11.19
N ASN A 25 12.60 5.69 9.99
CA ASN A 25 13.74 4.79 9.82
C ASN A 25 15.04 5.35 10.43
N PHE A 26 15.23 6.67 10.38
CA PHE A 26 16.35 7.34 11.04
C PHE A 26 16.28 7.16 12.56
N PHE A 27 15.12 7.41 13.17
CA PHE A 27 14.92 7.16 14.61
C PHE A 27 15.08 5.67 14.95
N ARG A 28 14.52 4.76 14.15
CA ARG A 28 14.72 3.31 14.36
C ARG A 28 16.20 2.93 14.30
N ARG A 29 16.98 3.54 13.40
CA ARG A 29 18.44 3.36 13.37
C ARG A 29 19.11 3.90 14.63
N LEU A 30 18.71 5.09 15.10
CA LEU A 30 19.26 5.71 16.32
C LEU A 30 18.99 4.83 17.56
N PHE A 31 17.79 4.26 17.67
CA PHE A 31 17.41 3.35 18.75
C PHE A 31 17.83 1.89 18.53
N ARG A 32 18.71 1.60 17.56
CA ARG A 32 19.20 0.24 17.22
C ARG A 32 18.10 -0.78 16.94
N ASN A 33 16.93 -0.33 16.50
CA ASN A 33 15.83 -1.18 16.09
C ASN A 33 16.10 -1.70 14.66
N PRO A 34 16.08 -3.02 14.39
CA PRO A 34 16.35 -3.58 13.07
C PRO A 34 15.21 -3.37 12.06
N PHE A 35 13.99 -3.04 12.51
CA PHE A 35 12.84 -2.85 11.65
C PHE A 35 13.00 -1.65 10.70
N ARG A 36 12.62 -1.82 9.43
CA ARG A 36 12.63 -0.76 8.42
C ARG A 36 11.27 -0.74 7.72
N SER A 37 10.65 0.44 7.68
CA SER A 37 9.44 0.65 6.90
C SER A 37 9.81 1.03 5.47
N PHE A 38 9.11 0.45 4.51
CA PHE A 38 9.25 0.74 3.09
C PHE A 38 7.91 1.26 2.57
N VAL A 39 7.96 2.28 1.70
CA VAL A 39 6.78 2.77 0.98
C VAL A 39 6.95 2.37 -0.47
N HIS A 40 6.03 1.53 -0.94
CA HIS A 40 5.90 1.19 -2.35
C HIS A 40 4.97 2.18 -3.03
N SER A 41 5.20 2.47 -4.31
CA SER A 41 4.28 3.31 -5.06
C SER A 41 2.95 2.60 -5.24
N VAL A 42 1.85 3.36 -5.14
CA VAL A 42 0.50 2.81 -5.36
C VAL A 42 0.39 2.25 -6.78
N ALA A 43 1.03 2.88 -7.76
CA ALA A 43 1.08 2.39 -9.13
C ALA A 43 1.72 0.99 -9.25
N ALA A 44 2.80 0.70 -8.51
CA ALA A 44 3.42 -0.62 -8.53
C ALA A 44 2.50 -1.68 -7.91
N ILE A 45 1.77 -1.33 -6.85
CA ILE A 45 0.75 -2.20 -6.23
C ILE A 45 -0.38 -2.46 -7.24
N ASP A 46 -0.89 -1.41 -7.88
CA ASP A 46 -1.97 -1.51 -8.88
C ASP A 46 -1.57 -2.41 -10.05
N SER A 47 -0.37 -2.23 -10.60
CA SER A 47 0.17 -3.09 -11.67
C SER A 47 0.33 -4.55 -11.23
N LEU A 48 0.86 -4.78 -10.03
CA LEU A 48 1.03 -6.13 -9.50
C LEU A 48 -0.32 -6.83 -9.31
N VAL A 49 -1.28 -6.17 -8.66
CA VAL A 49 -2.60 -6.74 -8.38
C VAL A 49 -3.36 -6.99 -9.68
N GLY A 50 -3.29 -6.06 -10.64
CA GLY A 50 -3.83 -6.25 -11.98
C GLY A 50 -3.24 -7.45 -12.71
N SER A 51 -1.91 -7.63 -12.65
CA SER A 51 -1.23 -8.78 -13.29
C SER A 51 -1.64 -10.14 -12.70
N LEU A 52 -2.13 -10.15 -11.46
CA LEU A 52 -2.64 -11.35 -10.78
C LEU A 52 -4.10 -11.68 -11.15
N GLY A 53 -4.69 -10.92 -12.09
CA GLY A 53 -6.07 -11.12 -12.55
C GLY A 53 -7.11 -10.53 -11.62
N PHE A 54 -6.79 -9.43 -10.94
CA PHE A 54 -7.76 -8.70 -10.11
C PHE A 54 -8.17 -7.38 -10.77
N ASN A 55 -9.44 -7.05 -10.66
CA ASN A 55 -10.00 -5.77 -11.06
C ASN A 55 -10.31 -4.92 -9.83
N LEU A 56 -10.05 -3.62 -9.94
CA LEU A 56 -10.42 -2.66 -8.90
C LEU A 56 -11.94 -2.51 -8.85
N ARG A 57 -12.54 -2.77 -7.69
CA ARG A 57 -14.00 -2.61 -7.46
C ARG A 57 -14.35 -1.33 -6.76
N ALA A 58 -13.57 -0.95 -5.75
CA ALA A 58 -13.80 0.29 -5.03
C ALA A 58 -12.47 0.89 -4.60
N ARG A 59 -12.42 2.22 -4.53
CA ARG A 59 -11.28 2.95 -3.99
C ARG A 59 -11.78 4.18 -3.25
N ASN A 60 -11.39 4.32 -2.00
CA ASN A 60 -11.64 5.50 -1.20
C ASN A 60 -10.31 6.13 -0.79
N ARG A 61 -10.17 7.43 -1.04
CA ARG A 61 -9.01 8.22 -0.68
C ARG A 61 -9.41 9.21 0.39
N THR A 62 -8.82 9.06 1.57
CA THR A 62 -8.90 10.03 2.65
C THR A 62 -7.70 10.99 2.60
N PHE A 63 -7.49 11.75 3.66
CA PHE A 63 -6.36 12.67 3.74
C PHE A 63 -5.00 11.95 3.83
N VAL A 64 -4.93 10.89 4.64
CA VAL A 64 -3.69 10.12 4.90
C VAL A 64 -3.73 8.76 4.20
N TRP A 65 -4.89 8.12 4.14
CA TRP A 65 -5.04 6.73 3.74
C TRP A 65 -5.74 6.59 2.40
N GLU A 66 -5.40 5.54 1.68
CA GLU A 66 -6.15 5.02 0.55
C GLU A 66 -6.55 3.58 0.87
N VAL A 67 -7.82 3.29 0.65
CA VAL A 67 -8.41 1.96 0.81
C VAL A 67 -8.89 1.51 -0.56
N SER A 68 -8.41 0.37 -1.04
CA SER A 68 -8.86 -0.23 -2.30
C SER A 68 -9.40 -1.64 -2.08
N VAL A 69 -10.48 -1.96 -2.78
CA VAL A 69 -11.08 -3.30 -2.81
C VAL A 69 -10.94 -3.83 -4.22
N TRP A 70 -10.35 -5.00 -4.32
CA TRP A 70 -10.05 -5.70 -5.56
C TRP A 70 -10.83 -7.00 -5.60
N GLU A 71 -11.37 -7.33 -6.77
CA GLU A 71 -12.04 -8.62 -6.98
C GLU A 71 -11.34 -9.39 -8.10
N ARG A 72 -11.18 -10.70 -7.92
CA ARG A 72 -10.58 -11.57 -8.92
C ARG A 72 -11.50 -11.65 -10.13
N SER A 73 -10.98 -11.32 -11.30
CA SER A 73 -11.62 -11.60 -12.59
C SER A 73 -11.91 -13.10 -12.66
N ILE A 74 -13.16 -13.46 -12.91
CA ILE A 74 -13.53 -14.85 -13.16
C ILE A 74 -12.91 -15.18 -14.52
N GLY A 75 -11.84 -15.98 -14.50
CA GLY A 75 -11.38 -16.73 -15.65
C GLY A 75 -12.13 -18.05 -15.73
#